data_AF-A0A9X9X4B2-F1
#
_entry.id   AF-A0A9X9X4B2-F1
#
_cell.length_a   1.000
_cell.length_b   1.000
_cell.length_c   1.000
_cell.angle_alpha   90.00
_cell.angle_beta   90.00
_cell.angle_gamma   90.00
#
_symmetry.space_group_name_H-M   'P 1'
#
loop_
_entity.id
_entity.type
_entity.pdbx_description
1 polymer ?
#
loop_
_entity_poly.entity_id
_entity_poly.type
_entity_poly.pdbx_seq_one_letter_code
_entity_poly.pdbx_strand_id
1 'polypeptide(L)'
;MSRIDDMLDRLPPPLRADQAGLLGRMLANAAVQFACVDEEMDRIRRSHLLALAFDMVDLAKLGALFDLRPAPWEPLELFRVRLRATIAARLAGAVTRNAMEPVLVALLDGAQRAMGSRYAGLAPGGRGHVFRDPAAARRPGAPVFREYPPRRRRDPALVAQGGRLRPLDCATLTHRGLGETPLQAILRGRVGGRTAVPLLAHLGTGRVILFRGLVPAGVELRLDATAERLTATLDGREASDRLITAAGFTPGARLPLTPDATPQPIMLRPGANEIWFLPLALYGERILDRGALALPGLELRHGVFGSPDAPGTNFDDSLFEQQPSVSLDLFWQEAMPAAFRFEVPGGTVRHTVAEPADRAAQRDALLSVLGDTVALLRAAGVDGRVVFVPLQETQRQRDRGRAVNPYLPPDSQPSETRLAGVTALFDETATEGARFA
;
A
#
# COMPACT_ATOMS: atom_id res chain seq x y z
N MET A 1 12.96 -38.34 47.42
CA MET A 1 14.24 -38.87 47.94
C MET A 1 15.33 -37.91 47.57
N SER A 2 16.27 -37.62 48.47
CA SER A 2 17.42 -36.79 48.14
C SER A 2 18.43 -37.61 47.34
N ARG A 3 19.23 -36.96 46.47
CA ARG A 3 20.25 -37.65 45.66
C ARG A 3 21.29 -38.39 46.51
N ILE A 4 21.50 -37.93 47.75
CA ILE A 4 22.38 -38.56 48.74
C ILE A 4 21.78 -39.90 49.21
N ASP A 5 20.47 -39.96 49.44
CA ASP A 5 19.76 -41.19 49.80
C ASP A 5 19.90 -42.24 48.68
N ASP A 6 19.65 -41.82 47.43
CA ASP A 6 19.78 -42.70 46.26
C ASP A 6 21.22 -43.24 46.11
N MET A 7 22.24 -42.43 46.43
CA MET A 7 23.64 -42.84 46.36
C MET A 7 24.03 -43.77 47.50
N LEU A 8 23.55 -43.53 48.72
CA LEU A 8 23.76 -44.39 49.89
C LEU A 8 23.06 -45.74 49.72
N ASP A 9 21.85 -45.78 49.16
CA ASP A 9 21.08 -47.00 48.92
C ASP A 9 21.74 -47.93 47.89
N ARG A 10 22.48 -47.35 46.93
CA ARG A 10 23.22 -48.09 45.89
C ARG A 10 24.55 -48.66 46.38
N LEU A 11 25.02 -48.30 47.58
CA LEU A 11 26.23 -48.90 48.14
C LEU A 11 25.99 -50.35 48.59
N PRO A 12 27.01 -51.22 48.50
CA PRO A 12 26.97 -52.56 49.08
C PRO A 12 26.59 -52.53 50.57
N PRO A 13 25.88 -53.56 51.10
CA PRO A 13 25.40 -53.59 52.48
C PRO A 13 26.40 -53.19 53.58
N PRO A 14 27.70 -53.58 53.54
CA PRO A 14 28.65 -53.18 54.59
C PRO A 14 29.05 -51.70 54.56
N LEU A 15 28.73 -50.98 53.49
CA LEU A 15 29.09 -49.56 53.29
C LEU A 15 27.88 -48.62 53.42
N ARG A 16 26.69 -49.15 53.71
CA ARG A 16 25.50 -48.32 53.98
C ARG A 16 25.66 -47.65 55.35
N ALA A 17 26.20 -46.44 55.33
CA ALA A 17 26.43 -45.62 56.52
C ALA A 17 25.31 -44.59 56.71
N ASP A 18 25.15 -44.11 57.95
CA ASP A 18 24.31 -42.95 58.25
C ASP A 18 24.84 -41.70 57.53
N GLN A 19 23.94 -40.81 57.10
CA GLN A 19 24.25 -39.56 56.41
C GLN A 19 25.23 -38.67 57.20
N ALA A 20 25.20 -38.73 58.54
CA ALA A 20 26.09 -37.99 59.42
C ALA A 20 27.55 -38.49 59.43
N GLY A 21 27.80 -39.69 58.87
CA GLY A 21 29.13 -40.30 58.82
C GLY A 21 30.12 -39.60 57.87
N LEU A 22 31.41 -39.95 57.97
CA LEU A 22 32.44 -39.44 57.05
C LEU A 22 32.12 -39.79 55.58
N LEU A 23 31.67 -41.02 55.32
CA LEU A 23 31.26 -41.48 53.99
C LEU A 23 30.03 -40.72 53.48
N GLY A 24 29.04 -40.47 54.35
CA GLY A 24 27.86 -39.64 54.04
C GLY A 24 28.26 -38.21 53.64
N ARG A 25 29.20 -37.59 54.35
CA ARG A 25 29.75 -36.26 54.01
C ARG A 25 30.53 -36.24 52.69
N MET A 26 31.33 -37.28 52.41
CA MET A 26 32.03 -37.40 51.13
C MET A 26 31.05 -37.58 49.97
N LEU A 27 30.02 -38.41 50.16
CA LEU A 27 28.96 -38.59 49.17
C LEU A 27 28.09 -37.35 49.01
N ALA A 28 27.88 -36.55 50.07
CA ALA A 28 27.18 -35.28 49.96
C ALA A 28 27.89 -34.31 49.01
N ASN A 29 29.22 -34.22 49.09
CA ASN A 29 30.00 -33.42 48.14
C ASN A 29 29.87 -33.96 46.70
N ALA A 30 29.97 -35.28 46.52
CA ALA A 30 29.78 -35.89 45.20
C ALA A 30 28.35 -35.69 44.66
N ALA A 31 27.33 -35.78 45.52
CA ALA A 31 25.94 -35.58 45.16
C ALA A 31 25.66 -34.16 44.68
N VAL A 32 26.29 -33.15 45.31
CA VAL A 32 26.23 -31.75 44.83
C VAL A 32 26.85 -31.63 43.44
N GLN A 33 28.04 -32.20 43.22
CA GLN A 33 28.69 -32.16 41.89
C GLN A 33 27.83 -32.86 40.83
N PHE A 34 27.25 -34.02 41.14
CA PHE A 34 26.35 -34.71 40.23
C PHE A 34 25.04 -33.95 39.99
N ALA A 35 24.53 -33.21 40.98
CA ALA A 35 23.38 -32.34 40.79
C ALA A 35 23.70 -31.20 39.81
N CYS A 36 24.89 -30.59 39.91
CA CYS A 36 25.36 -29.59 38.95
C CYS A 36 25.48 -30.18 37.54
N VAL A 37 26.05 -31.39 37.39
CA VAL A 37 26.15 -32.06 36.09
C VAL A 37 24.77 -32.35 35.51
N ASP A 38 23.81 -32.83 36.32
CA ASP A 38 22.45 -33.08 35.84
C ASP A 38 21.74 -31.79 35.42
N GLU A 39 21.91 -30.70 36.17
CA GLU A 39 21.37 -29.39 35.80
C GLU A 39 21.97 -28.91 34.47
N GLU A 40 23.28 -29.11 34.28
CA GLU A 40 23.95 -28.79 33.02
C GLU A 40 23.49 -29.67 31.87
N MET A 41 23.34 -30.98 32.08
CA MET A 41 22.75 -31.89 31.10
C MET A 41 21.32 -31.49 30.74
N ASP A 42 20.52 -31.08 31.72
CA ASP A 42 19.16 -30.61 31.50
C ASP A 42 19.13 -29.29 30.72
N ARG A 43 20.04 -28.37 31.02
CA ARG A 43 20.24 -27.13 30.28
C ARG A 43 20.60 -27.42 28.82
N ILE A 44 21.57 -28.29 28.59
CA ILE A 44 21.98 -28.71 27.23
C ILE A 44 20.81 -29.40 26.52
N ARG A 45 20.09 -30.31 27.17
CA ARG A 45 18.92 -30.98 26.57
C ARG A 45 17.85 -29.98 26.14
N ARG A 46 17.57 -28.98 26.98
CA ARG A 46 16.54 -27.96 26.70
C ARG A 46 16.95 -26.97 25.62
N SER A 47 18.24 -26.63 25.49
CA SER A 47 18.72 -25.70 24.46
C SER A 47 18.51 -26.21 23.02
N HIS A 48 18.40 -27.52 22.84
CA HIS A 48 18.11 -28.15 21.54
C HIS A 48 16.60 -28.22 21.24
N LEU A 49 15.74 -27.90 22.21
CA LEU A 49 14.29 -28.00 22.07
C LEU A 49 13.70 -26.61 21.88
N LEU A 50 13.12 -26.35 20.70
CA LEU A 50 12.48 -25.08 20.34
C LEU A 50 11.45 -24.59 21.37
N ALA A 51 10.83 -25.51 22.10
CA ALA A 51 9.86 -25.23 23.13
C ALA A 51 10.44 -24.75 24.46
N LEU A 52 11.65 -25.20 24.79
CA LEU A 52 12.23 -25.13 26.13
C LEU A 52 13.54 -24.34 26.17
N ALA A 53 14.09 -23.94 25.02
CA ALA A 53 15.30 -23.13 24.95
C ALA A 53 15.11 -21.84 25.75
N PHE A 54 15.96 -21.66 26.78
CA PHE A 54 15.88 -20.56 27.73
C PHE A 54 16.41 -19.24 27.18
N ASP A 55 17.47 -19.30 26.37
CA ASP A 55 18.21 -18.12 25.94
C ASP A 55 18.01 -17.82 24.47
N MET A 56 18.04 -16.52 24.15
CA MET A 56 17.95 -16.04 22.76
C MET A 56 19.10 -16.58 21.91
N VAL A 57 20.29 -16.77 22.50
CA VAL A 57 21.48 -17.29 21.82
C VAL A 57 21.24 -18.70 21.29
N ASP A 58 20.62 -19.58 22.08
CA ASP A 58 20.33 -20.94 21.66
C ASP A 58 19.19 -21.00 20.66
N LEU A 59 18.15 -20.21 20.88
CA LEU A 59 17.04 -20.09 19.95
C LEU A 59 17.48 -19.52 18.59
N ALA A 60 18.44 -18.60 18.57
CA ALA A 60 19.04 -18.04 17.35
C ALA A 60 19.85 -19.08 16.58
N LYS A 61 20.56 -19.99 17.26
CA LYS A 61 21.24 -21.12 16.60
C LYS A 61 20.23 -22.04 15.91
N LEU A 62 19.10 -22.34 16.57
CA LEU A 62 18.01 -23.11 15.96
C LEU A 62 17.38 -22.35 14.78
N GLY A 63 17.18 -21.04 14.91
CA GLY A 63 16.67 -20.17 13.85
C GLY A 63 17.58 -20.14 12.62
N ALA A 64 18.90 -20.14 12.82
CA ALA A 64 19.88 -20.13 11.74
C ALA A 64 19.77 -21.34 10.81
N LEU A 65 19.29 -22.48 11.29
CA LEU A 65 19.01 -23.67 10.45
C LEU A 65 17.88 -23.43 9.44
N PHE A 66 17.06 -22.40 9.65
CA PHE A 66 15.93 -22.02 8.81
C PHE A 66 16.07 -20.60 8.24
N ASP A 67 17.30 -20.06 8.19
CA ASP A 67 17.61 -18.70 7.74
C ASP A 67 16.87 -17.60 8.52
N LEU A 68 16.51 -17.87 9.77
CA LEU A 68 15.80 -16.95 10.65
C LEU A 68 16.76 -16.42 11.71
N ARG A 69 16.90 -15.10 11.77
CA ARG A 69 17.67 -14.39 12.82
C ARG A 69 16.73 -13.56 13.67
N PRO A 70 16.92 -13.50 15.00
CA PRO A 70 16.14 -12.61 15.84
C PRO A 70 16.43 -11.15 15.48
N ALA A 71 15.41 -10.29 15.49
CA ALA A 71 15.65 -8.86 15.37
C ALA A 71 16.24 -8.30 16.68
N PRO A 72 17.03 -7.21 16.66
CA PRO A 72 17.71 -6.69 17.85
C PRO A 72 16.79 -6.35 19.04
N TRP A 73 15.54 -5.98 18.73
CA TRP A 73 14.51 -5.60 19.70
C TRP A 73 13.56 -6.76 20.05
N GLU A 74 13.61 -7.88 19.32
CA GLU A 74 12.60 -8.94 19.38
C GLU A 74 12.70 -9.73 20.69
N PRO A 75 11.65 -9.77 21.52
CA PRO A 75 11.66 -10.57 22.74
C PRO A 75 11.76 -12.07 22.45
N LEU A 76 12.34 -12.84 23.37
CA LEU A 76 12.52 -14.29 23.24
C LEU A 76 11.22 -15.02 22.87
N GLU A 77 10.12 -14.71 23.55
CA GLU A 77 8.82 -15.34 23.30
C GLU A 77 8.28 -15.03 21.90
N LEU A 78 8.47 -13.79 21.42
CA LEU A 78 8.04 -13.40 20.08
C LEU A 78 8.85 -14.12 19.01
N PHE A 79 10.18 -14.17 19.18
CA PHE A 79 11.05 -14.91 18.27
C PHE A 79 10.72 -16.41 18.25
N ARG A 80 10.41 -17.01 19.41
CA ARG A 80 9.99 -18.42 19.51
C ARG A 80 8.69 -18.67 18.75
N VAL A 81 7.72 -17.78 18.87
CA VAL A 81 6.45 -17.85 18.12
C VAL A 81 6.72 -17.73 16.62
N ARG A 82 7.52 -16.75 16.20
CA ARG A 82 7.91 -16.55 14.79
C ARG A 82 8.57 -17.80 14.21
N LEU A 83 9.57 -18.34 14.91
CA LEU A 83 10.34 -19.49 14.47
C LEU A 83 9.45 -20.72 14.30
N ARG A 84 8.62 -21.04 15.31
CA ARG A 84 7.66 -22.15 15.25
C ARG A 84 6.69 -22.02 14.09
N ALA A 85 6.06 -20.86 13.95
CA ALA A 85 5.05 -20.64 12.92
C ALA A 85 5.67 -20.70 11.52
N THR A 86 6.85 -20.11 11.33
CA THR A 86 7.55 -20.09 10.04
C THR A 86 8.03 -21.48 9.64
N ILE A 87 8.58 -22.28 10.57
CA ILE A 87 8.97 -23.67 10.31
C ILE A 87 7.74 -24.49 9.91
N ALA A 88 6.65 -24.40 10.67
CA ALA A 88 5.42 -25.12 10.37
C ALA A 88 4.87 -24.77 8.98
N ALA A 89 4.91 -23.49 8.61
CA ALA A 89 4.50 -23.03 7.29
C ALA A 89 5.42 -23.55 6.18
N ARG A 90 6.75 -23.52 6.38
CA ARG A 90 7.71 -24.09 5.41
C ARG A 90 7.48 -25.59 5.20
N LEU A 91 7.28 -26.35 6.26
CA LEU A 91 6.97 -27.79 6.18
C LEU A 91 5.65 -28.08 5.46
N ALA A 92 4.67 -27.16 5.56
CA ALA A 92 3.41 -27.24 4.82
C ALA A 92 3.51 -26.77 3.35
N GLY A 93 4.71 -26.39 2.87
CA GLY A 93 4.90 -25.90 1.50
C GLY A 93 4.36 -24.49 1.28
N ALA A 94 4.53 -23.59 2.26
CA ALA A 94 3.95 -22.26 2.22
C ALA A 94 4.31 -21.46 0.96
N VAL A 95 3.31 -21.28 0.10
CA VAL A 95 3.23 -20.24 -0.94
C VAL A 95 1.83 -19.63 -1.04
N THR A 96 0.88 -20.16 -0.25
CA THR A 96 -0.54 -19.82 -0.32
C THR A 96 -0.96 -18.97 0.87
N ARG A 97 -2.07 -18.24 0.70
CA ARG A 97 -2.74 -17.52 1.80
C ARG A 97 -2.97 -18.42 3.01
N ASN A 98 -3.46 -19.64 2.80
CA ASN A 98 -3.79 -20.59 3.87
C ASN A 98 -2.58 -20.98 4.74
N ALA A 99 -1.37 -20.91 4.17
CA ALA A 99 -0.15 -21.18 4.92
C ALA A 99 0.43 -19.93 5.59
N MET A 100 0.32 -18.75 4.96
CA MET A 100 0.86 -17.49 5.49
C MET A 100 -0.02 -16.87 6.58
N GLU A 101 -1.34 -16.96 6.43
CA GLU A 101 -2.29 -16.36 7.36
C GLU A 101 -2.10 -16.86 8.81
N PRO A 102 -2.00 -18.17 9.09
CA PRO A 102 -1.72 -18.66 10.44
C PRO A 102 -0.43 -18.11 11.03
N VAL A 103 0.60 -17.90 10.22
CA VAL A 103 1.89 -17.34 10.66
C VAL A 103 1.72 -15.88 11.08
N LEU A 104 1.06 -15.08 10.25
CA LEU A 104 0.79 -13.67 10.56
C LEU A 104 -0.10 -13.53 11.79
N VAL A 105 -1.14 -14.35 11.93
CA VAL A 105 -2.02 -14.35 13.11
C VAL A 105 -1.22 -14.72 14.37
N ALA A 106 -0.39 -15.76 14.32
CA ALA A 106 0.45 -16.16 15.45
C ALA A 106 1.44 -15.06 15.86
N LEU A 107 2.08 -14.42 14.88
CA LEU A 107 3.00 -13.30 15.10
C LEU A 107 2.30 -12.09 15.72
N LEU A 108 1.13 -11.70 15.19
CA LEU A 108 0.35 -10.59 15.73
C LEU A 108 -0.14 -10.88 17.15
N ASP A 109 -0.64 -12.08 17.43
CA ASP A 109 -1.05 -12.50 18.78
C ASP A 109 0.16 -12.57 19.75
N GLY A 110 1.29 -13.09 19.29
CA GLY A 110 2.54 -13.10 20.05
C GLY A 110 3.03 -11.68 20.37
N ALA A 111 2.93 -10.78 19.40
CA ALA A 111 3.24 -9.36 19.57
C ALA A 111 2.30 -8.69 20.58
N GLN A 112 1.00 -9.01 20.55
CA GLN A 112 0.04 -8.51 21.55
C GLN A 112 0.41 -8.95 22.97
N ARG A 113 0.85 -10.19 23.15
CA ARG A 113 1.25 -10.75 24.45
C ARG A 113 2.60 -10.22 24.93
N ALA A 114 3.61 -10.16 24.06
CA ALA A 114 4.98 -9.79 24.42
C ALA A 114 5.18 -8.27 24.57
N MET A 115 4.49 -7.47 23.76
CA MET A 115 4.66 -5.99 23.73
C MET A 115 3.48 -5.24 24.38
N GLY A 116 2.46 -5.97 24.87
CA GLY A 116 1.24 -5.37 25.42
C GLY A 116 0.38 -4.68 24.36
N SER A 117 0.61 -4.97 23.08
CA SER A 117 -0.13 -4.39 21.96
C SER A 117 -1.56 -4.92 21.88
N ARG A 118 -2.51 -4.16 21.31
CA ARG A 118 -3.82 -4.68 20.90
C ARG A 118 -4.13 -4.27 19.46
N TYR A 119 -4.52 -5.21 18.61
CA TYR A 119 -4.92 -4.93 17.24
C TYR A 119 -6.44 -5.09 17.10
N ALA A 120 -7.11 -4.06 16.61
CA ALA A 120 -8.55 -4.11 16.36
C ALA A 120 -8.90 -5.26 15.38
N GLY A 121 -9.91 -6.06 15.72
CA GLY A 121 -10.36 -7.15 14.85
C GLY A 121 -9.50 -8.43 14.91
N LEU A 122 -8.43 -8.48 15.70
CA LEU A 122 -7.67 -9.69 15.99
C LEU A 122 -7.90 -10.09 17.46
N ALA A 123 -8.83 -11.03 17.69
CA ALA A 123 -9.07 -11.54 19.03
C ALA A 123 -7.84 -12.35 19.52
N PRO A 124 -7.42 -12.20 20.79
CA PRO A 124 -6.36 -13.02 21.36
C PRO A 124 -6.68 -14.51 21.20
N GLY A 125 -5.73 -15.29 20.70
CA GLY A 125 -5.94 -16.72 20.40
C GLY A 125 -6.95 -16.99 19.26
N GLY A 126 -7.23 -15.99 18.40
CA GLY A 126 -8.11 -16.14 17.25
C GLY A 126 -7.67 -17.32 16.36
N ARG A 127 -8.54 -18.33 16.26
CA ARG A 127 -8.39 -19.46 15.34
C ARG A 127 -9.27 -19.22 14.11
N GLY A 128 -8.75 -19.52 12.92
CA GLY A 128 -9.49 -19.43 11.64
C GLY A 128 -8.99 -18.34 10.69
N HIS A 129 -9.75 -18.07 9.63
CA HIS A 129 -9.43 -17.06 8.61
C HIS A 129 -9.78 -15.64 9.11
N VAL A 130 -8.78 -14.97 9.67
CA VAL A 130 -8.84 -13.61 10.21
C VAL A 130 -8.80 -12.57 9.10
N PHE A 131 -7.94 -12.77 8.10
CA PHE A 131 -7.84 -11.90 6.94
C PHE A 131 -8.93 -12.28 5.96
N ARG A 132 -9.85 -11.36 5.68
CA ARG A 132 -10.96 -11.59 4.75
C ARG A 132 -10.70 -10.95 3.40
N ASP A 133 -11.43 -11.37 2.38
CA ASP A 133 -11.42 -10.64 1.11
C ASP A 133 -12.06 -9.26 1.31
N PRO A 134 -11.64 -8.23 0.55
CA PRO A 134 -12.14 -6.87 0.71
C PRO A 134 -13.67 -6.79 0.61
N ALA A 135 -14.27 -7.56 -0.31
CA ALA A 135 -15.72 -7.62 -0.49
C ALA A 135 -16.48 -8.25 0.70
N ALA A 136 -15.80 -9.08 1.51
CA ALA A 136 -16.36 -9.74 2.69
C ALA A 136 -16.06 -8.99 4.00
N ALA A 137 -15.28 -7.91 3.94
CA ALA A 137 -14.93 -7.09 5.10
C ALA A 137 -16.14 -6.23 5.52
N ARG A 138 -16.86 -6.67 6.55
CA ARG A 138 -18.10 -6.02 7.04
C ARG A 138 -17.87 -4.71 7.80
N ARG A 139 -16.63 -4.40 8.19
CA ARG A 139 -16.28 -3.24 9.02
C ARG A 139 -15.06 -2.53 8.45
N PRO A 140 -15.06 -1.17 8.42
CA PRO A 140 -13.85 -0.40 8.20
C PRO A 140 -12.78 -0.80 9.23
N GLY A 141 -11.55 -1.03 8.78
CA GLY A 141 -10.46 -1.45 9.66
C GLY A 141 -10.50 -2.92 10.10
N ALA A 142 -11.18 -3.81 9.38
CA ALA A 142 -10.96 -5.25 9.55
C ALA A 142 -9.65 -5.70 8.87
N PRO A 143 -8.97 -6.76 9.36
CA PRO A 143 -7.87 -7.38 8.64
C PRO A 143 -8.32 -7.92 7.28
N VAL A 144 -7.60 -7.57 6.21
CA VAL A 144 -7.95 -7.92 4.83
C VAL A 144 -6.76 -8.57 4.13
N PHE A 145 -7.03 -9.64 3.39
CA PHE A 145 -6.10 -10.16 2.39
C PHE A 145 -6.57 -9.66 1.02
N ARG A 146 -5.66 -9.02 0.29
CA ARG A 146 -5.94 -8.51 -1.05
C ARG A 146 -5.01 -9.16 -2.05
N GLU A 147 -5.57 -10.01 -2.89
CA GLU A 147 -4.91 -10.50 -4.10
C GLU A 147 -4.90 -9.40 -5.17
N TYR A 148 -3.81 -9.29 -5.93
CA TYR A 148 -3.61 -8.29 -6.99
C TYR A 148 -3.89 -6.85 -6.53
N PRO A 149 -3.19 -6.35 -5.49
CA PRO A 149 -3.50 -5.05 -4.91
C PRO A 149 -3.41 -3.93 -5.96
N PRO A 150 -4.39 -3.00 -6.00
CA PRO A 150 -4.43 -1.95 -7.01
C PRO A 150 -3.25 -1.01 -6.81
N ARG A 151 -2.55 -0.70 -7.90
CA ARG A 151 -1.46 0.28 -7.91
C ARG A 151 -1.81 1.41 -8.86
N ARG A 152 -1.85 2.62 -8.32
CA ARG A 152 -1.98 3.82 -9.16
C ARG A 152 -0.73 3.97 -10.02
N ARG A 153 -0.93 4.12 -11.33
CA ARG A 153 0.11 4.39 -12.31
C ARG A 153 -0.12 5.71 -13.01
N ARG A 154 0.97 6.23 -13.55
CA ARG A 154 1.06 7.40 -14.42
C ARG A 154 2.08 7.04 -15.49
N ASP A 155 1.95 7.64 -16.67
CA ASP A 155 2.95 7.48 -17.70
C ASP A 155 4.22 8.29 -17.35
N PRO A 156 5.41 7.66 -17.29
CA PRO A 156 6.64 8.36 -16.92
C PRO A 156 7.07 9.42 -17.93
N ALA A 157 6.79 9.24 -19.23
CA ALA A 157 7.16 10.20 -20.26
C ALA A 157 6.31 11.48 -20.13
N LEU A 158 5.00 11.32 -19.95
CA LEU A 158 4.07 12.42 -19.70
C LEU A 158 4.43 13.16 -18.40
N VAL A 159 4.78 12.43 -17.33
CA VAL A 159 5.25 13.04 -16.07
C VAL A 159 6.54 13.82 -16.27
N ALA A 160 7.52 13.27 -16.99
CA ALA A 160 8.79 13.94 -17.27
C ALA A 160 8.60 15.24 -18.09
N GLN A 161 7.61 15.27 -18.98
CA GLN A 161 7.22 16.46 -19.73
C GLN A 161 6.34 17.44 -18.93
N GLY A 162 6.06 17.15 -17.64
CA GLY A 162 5.19 17.97 -16.80
C GLY A 162 3.74 18.01 -17.31
N GLY A 163 3.29 16.94 -17.96
CA GLY A 163 1.97 16.82 -18.57
C GLY A 163 1.76 17.71 -19.80
N ARG A 164 2.82 18.29 -20.36
CA ARG A 164 2.72 19.25 -21.47
C ARG A 164 2.51 18.50 -22.79
N LEU A 165 1.27 18.27 -23.15
CA LEU A 165 0.89 17.81 -24.48
C LEU A 165 0.48 19.00 -25.34
N ARG A 166 1.07 19.08 -26.54
CA ARG A 166 0.57 19.96 -27.59
C ARG A 166 -0.75 19.38 -28.12
N PRO A 167 -1.59 20.21 -28.75
CA PRO A 167 -2.67 19.71 -29.58
C PRO A 167 -2.16 18.60 -30.51
N LEU A 168 -2.95 17.61 -30.90
CA LEU A 168 -2.52 16.50 -31.78
C LEU A 168 -1.45 15.55 -31.22
N ASP A 169 -0.82 15.82 -30.07
CA ASP A 169 0.16 14.90 -29.51
C ASP A 169 -0.54 13.60 -29.07
N CYS A 170 0.11 12.47 -29.33
CA CYS A 170 -0.30 11.15 -28.86
C CYS A 170 0.56 10.75 -27.67
N ALA A 171 -0.07 10.26 -26.62
CA ALA A 171 0.58 9.64 -25.47
C ALA A 171 0.32 8.13 -25.51
N THR A 172 1.38 7.33 -25.36
CA THR A 172 1.25 5.87 -25.28
C THR A 172 1.26 5.43 -23.82
N LEU A 173 0.10 5.03 -23.31
CA LEU A 173 -0.04 4.53 -21.93
C LEU A 173 0.19 3.02 -21.90
N THR A 174 1.21 2.57 -21.16
CA THR A 174 1.49 1.14 -21.00
C THR A 174 0.82 0.58 -19.75
N HIS A 175 -0.28 -0.15 -19.92
CA HIS A 175 -0.99 -0.83 -18.84
C HIS A 175 -0.41 -2.23 -18.61
N ARG A 176 0.13 -2.51 -17.42
CA ARG A 176 0.74 -3.80 -17.07
C ARG A 176 -0.11 -4.66 -16.12
N GLY A 177 -1.35 -4.27 -15.88
CA GLY A 177 -2.29 -4.96 -15.00
C GLY A 177 -2.96 -6.16 -15.67
N LEU A 178 -3.68 -6.95 -14.86
CA LEU A 178 -4.31 -8.20 -15.31
C LEU A 178 -5.60 -8.02 -16.14
N GLY A 179 -6.36 -6.97 -15.90
CA GLY A 179 -7.66 -6.74 -16.55
C GLY A 179 -7.84 -5.28 -16.91
N GLU A 180 -8.85 -4.96 -17.73
CA GLU A 180 -9.09 -3.58 -18.16
C GLU A 180 -9.34 -2.63 -16.97
N THR A 181 -8.87 -1.39 -17.09
CA THR A 181 -9.05 -0.36 -16.06
C THR A 181 -9.55 0.95 -16.68
N PRO A 182 -10.44 1.69 -16.01
CA PRO A 182 -10.80 3.02 -16.47
C PRO A 182 -9.62 3.98 -16.39
N LEU A 183 -9.47 4.81 -17.43
CA LEU A 183 -8.56 5.96 -17.46
C LEU A 183 -9.15 7.12 -16.64
N GLN A 184 -8.34 7.68 -15.75
CA GLN A 184 -8.63 8.91 -15.04
C GLN A 184 -7.68 10.01 -15.51
N ALA A 185 -8.11 11.26 -15.44
CA ALA A 185 -7.32 12.37 -15.93
C ALA A 185 -7.51 13.63 -15.08
N ILE A 186 -6.46 14.42 -14.97
CA ILE A 186 -6.52 15.79 -14.47
C ILE A 186 -5.97 16.71 -15.56
N LEU A 187 -6.76 17.70 -15.95
CA LEU A 187 -6.41 18.72 -16.93
C LEU A 187 -6.30 20.06 -16.20
N ARG A 188 -5.17 20.74 -16.35
CA ARG A 188 -4.92 22.06 -15.74
C ARG A 188 -4.69 23.09 -16.84
N GLY A 189 -5.53 24.13 -16.89
CA GLY A 189 -5.32 25.21 -17.86
C GLY A 189 -4.06 26.00 -17.54
N ARG A 190 -3.32 26.41 -18.58
CA ARG A 190 -2.05 27.16 -18.43
C ARG A 190 -2.22 28.64 -18.77
N VAL A 191 -1.37 29.48 -18.17
CA VAL A 191 -1.32 30.93 -18.46
C VAL A 191 -1.02 31.15 -19.94
N GLY A 192 -1.81 32.00 -20.57
CA GLY A 192 -1.71 32.28 -22.01
C GLY A 192 -2.38 31.24 -22.90
N GLY A 193 -2.98 30.17 -22.37
CA GLY A 193 -3.74 29.16 -23.10
C GLY A 193 -5.20 29.11 -22.65
N ARG A 194 -6.14 29.30 -23.59
CA ARG A 194 -7.54 28.91 -23.40
C ARG A 194 -7.73 27.61 -24.15
N THR A 195 -7.88 26.49 -23.45
CA THR A 195 -8.23 25.22 -24.09
C THR A 195 -9.74 25.22 -24.30
N ALA A 196 -10.15 25.33 -25.56
CA ALA A 196 -11.51 25.07 -25.96
C ALA A 196 -11.72 23.55 -26.00
N VAL A 197 -12.73 23.09 -25.25
CA VAL A 197 -13.35 21.78 -25.40
C VAL A 197 -12.34 20.62 -25.54
N PRO A 198 -11.64 20.23 -24.46
CA PRO A 198 -10.63 19.19 -24.54
C PRO A 198 -11.27 17.84 -24.89
N LEU A 199 -10.69 17.16 -25.88
CA LEU A 199 -11.00 15.80 -26.29
C LEU A 199 -9.83 14.87 -25.96
N LEU A 200 -10.14 13.73 -25.37
CA LEU A 200 -9.26 12.58 -25.23
C LEU A 200 -9.85 11.44 -26.07
N ALA A 201 -9.07 10.88 -26.98
CA ALA A 201 -9.46 9.74 -27.80
C ALA A 201 -8.53 8.55 -27.54
N HIS A 202 -9.11 7.38 -27.37
CA HIS A 202 -8.35 6.14 -27.41
C HIS A 202 -8.35 5.60 -28.84
N LEU A 203 -7.22 5.69 -29.54
CA LEU A 203 -7.13 5.38 -30.97
C LEU A 203 -7.44 3.90 -31.27
N GLY A 204 -6.97 2.98 -30.42
CA GLY A 204 -7.21 1.55 -30.60
C GLY A 204 -8.66 1.05 -30.35
N THR A 205 -9.50 1.83 -29.66
CA THR A 205 -10.89 1.45 -29.36
C THR A 205 -11.92 2.39 -29.99
N GLY A 206 -11.48 3.56 -30.47
CA GLY A 206 -12.36 4.62 -30.96
C GLY A 206 -13.24 5.22 -29.86
N ARG A 207 -12.92 5.03 -28.57
CA ARG A 207 -13.66 5.66 -27.47
C ARG A 207 -13.14 7.07 -27.24
N VAL A 208 -14.03 8.03 -27.08
CA VAL A 208 -13.68 9.43 -26.80
C VAL A 208 -14.36 9.97 -25.57
N ILE A 209 -13.68 10.90 -24.91
CA ILE A 209 -14.21 11.76 -23.86
C ILE A 209 -14.00 13.19 -24.31
N LEU A 210 -15.08 13.95 -24.35
CA LEU A 210 -15.12 15.35 -24.71
C LEU A 210 -15.73 16.15 -23.56
N PHE A 211 -15.05 17.20 -23.11
CA PHE A 211 -15.64 18.13 -22.14
C PHE A 211 -16.13 19.40 -22.83
N ARG A 212 -17.44 19.65 -22.80
CA ARG A 212 -18.07 20.86 -23.34
C ARG A 212 -17.85 22.06 -22.43
N GLY A 213 -16.71 22.72 -22.62
CA GLY A 213 -16.45 23.99 -21.97
C GLY A 213 -15.00 24.42 -22.03
N LEU A 214 -14.73 25.53 -21.36
CA LEU A 214 -13.41 26.08 -21.16
C LEU A 214 -12.77 25.46 -19.91
N VAL A 215 -11.47 25.19 -20.00
CA VAL A 215 -10.61 25.00 -18.82
C VAL A 215 -9.69 26.23 -18.72
N PRO A 216 -10.05 27.24 -17.90
CA PRO A 216 -9.25 28.46 -17.76
C PRO A 216 -7.87 28.21 -17.15
N ALA A 217 -6.97 29.17 -17.33
CA ALA A 217 -5.66 29.16 -16.67
C ALA A 217 -5.80 29.04 -15.15
N GLY A 218 -5.08 28.11 -14.54
CA GLY A 218 -5.11 27.85 -13.10
C GLY A 218 -6.29 26.99 -12.63
N VAL A 219 -7.27 26.70 -13.49
CA VAL A 219 -8.42 25.85 -13.15
C VAL A 219 -8.10 24.38 -13.45
N GLU A 220 -8.54 23.51 -12.55
CA GLU A 220 -8.42 22.06 -12.67
C GLU A 220 -9.74 21.44 -13.13
N LEU A 221 -9.72 20.73 -14.26
CA LEU A 221 -10.77 19.80 -14.66
C LEU A 221 -10.30 18.38 -14.31
N ARG A 222 -11.03 17.71 -13.41
CA ARG A 222 -10.74 16.35 -12.98
C ARG A 222 -11.80 15.39 -13.50
N LEU A 223 -11.32 14.35 -14.18
CA LEU A 223 -12.10 13.22 -14.70
C LEU A 223 -11.88 12.02 -13.77
N ASP A 224 -12.86 11.73 -12.94
CA ASP A 224 -12.87 10.56 -12.07
C ASP A 224 -13.74 9.48 -12.71
N ALA A 225 -13.19 8.27 -12.82
CA ALA A 225 -13.77 7.17 -13.56
C ALA A 225 -13.76 5.87 -12.75
N THR A 226 -14.90 5.17 -12.74
CA THR A 226 -15.03 3.76 -12.35
C THR A 226 -15.28 2.91 -13.60
N ALA A 227 -15.40 1.59 -13.47
CA ALA A 227 -15.71 0.73 -14.61
C ALA A 227 -17.05 1.05 -15.29
N GLU A 228 -17.99 1.67 -14.57
CA GLU A 228 -19.37 1.89 -15.04
C GLU A 228 -19.71 3.38 -15.24
N ARG A 229 -18.92 4.29 -14.66
CA ARG A 229 -19.29 5.71 -14.58
C ARG A 229 -18.07 6.61 -14.77
N LEU A 230 -18.26 7.64 -15.58
CA LEU A 230 -17.35 8.78 -15.69
C LEU A 230 -18.01 10.03 -15.09
N THR A 231 -17.26 10.77 -14.29
CA THR A 231 -17.70 12.06 -13.72
C THR A 231 -16.64 13.13 -13.94
N ALA A 232 -17.09 14.39 -14.06
CA ALA A 232 -16.21 15.53 -14.17
C ALA A 232 -16.44 16.52 -13.02
N THR A 233 -15.35 17.05 -12.50
CA THR A 233 -15.37 18.20 -11.59
C THR A 233 -14.47 19.30 -12.14
N LEU A 234 -14.98 20.54 -12.18
CA LEU A 234 -14.24 21.73 -12.60
C LEU A 234 -14.06 22.62 -11.37
N ASP A 235 -12.81 22.79 -10.92
CA ASP A 235 -12.45 23.50 -9.69
C ASP A 235 -13.27 23.01 -8.46
N GLY A 236 -13.42 21.69 -8.35
CA GLY A 236 -14.18 21.03 -7.28
C GLY A 236 -15.70 21.12 -7.41
N ARG A 237 -16.25 21.74 -8.46
CA ARG A 237 -17.71 21.76 -8.74
C ARG A 237 -18.08 20.68 -9.75
N GLU A 238 -19.19 20.00 -9.52
CA GLU A 238 -19.71 19.01 -10.48
C GLU A 238 -19.96 19.66 -11.86
N ALA A 239 -19.44 19.01 -12.90
CA ALA A 239 -19.55 19.45 -14.29
C ALA A 239 -19.75 18.25 -15.24
N SER A 240 -20.30 17.14 -14.70
CA SER A 240 -20.51 15.88 -15.43
C SER A 240 -21.54 16.01 -16.57
N ASP A 241 -22.46 16.97 -16.46
CA ASP A 241 -23.44 17.35 -17.49
C ASP A 241 -22.80 17.87 -18.79
N ARG A 242 -21.54 18.32 -18.70
CA ARG A 242 -20.75 18.81 -19.83
C ARG A 242 -19.93 17.72 -20.50
N LEU A 243 -19.94 16.49 -19.98
CA LEU A 243 -19.24 15.38 -20.62
C LEU A 243 -20.06 14.81 -21.78
N ILE A 244 -19.42 14.71 -22.93
CA ILE A 244 -19.86 13.88 -24.05
C ILE A 244 -18.87 12.73 -24.16
N THR A 245 -19.39 11.50 -24.22
CA THR A 245 -18.60 10.33 -24.57
C THR A 245 -19.22 9.67 -25.78
N ALA A 246 -18.40 9.02 -26.60
CA ALA A 246 -18.87 8.28 -27.76
C ALA A 246 -17.90 7.15 -28.10
N ALA A 247 -18.37 6.18 -28.88
CA ALA A 247 -17.56 5.11 -29.48
C ALA A 247 -17.48 5.27 -31.00
N GLY A 248 -16.61 4.49 -31.65
CA GLY A 248 -16.47 4.49 -33.11
C GLY A 248 -15.75 5.71 -33.68
N PHE A 249 -15.07 6.49 -32.83
CA PHE A 249 -14.23 7.59 -33.30
C PHE A 249 -13.08 7.06 -34.16
N THR A 250 -12.94 7.66 -35.32
CA THR A 250 -11.78 7.52 -36.19
C THR A 250 -11.22 8.92 -36.46
N PRO A 251 -9.89 9.11 -36.45
CA PRO A 251 -9.28 10.36 -36.89
C PRO A 251 -9.79 10.74 -38.29
N GLY A 252 -10.07 12.02 -38.51
CA GLY A 252 -10.72 12.52 -39.74
C GLY A 252 -12.24 12.29 -39.83
N ALA A 253 -12.88 11.65 -38.85
CA ALA A 253 -14.33 11.45 -38.86
C ALA A 253 -15.11 12.78 -38.84
N ARG A 254 -16.34 12.76 -39.34
CA ARG A 254 -17.25 13.91 -39.21
C ARG A 254 -17.87 13.93 -37.81
N LEU A 255 -17.83 15.10 -37.16
CA LEU A 255 -18.64 15.39 -35.97
C LEU A 255 -20.05 15.85 -36.37
N PRO A 256 -21.06 15.63 -35.52
CA PRO A 256 -20.99 15.02 -34.19
C PRO A 256 -20.99 13.49 -34.23
N LEU A 257 -20.24 12.86 -33.33
CA LEU A 257 -20.45 11.44 -33.02
C LEU A 257 -21.78 11.28 -32.28
N THR A 258 -22.41 10.12 -32.41
CA THR A 258 -23.57 9.77 -31.59
C THR A 258 -23.11 9.63 -30.13
N PRO A 259 -23.60 10.48 -29.22
CA PRO A 259 -23.17 10.45 -27.82
C PRO A 259 -23.75 9.22 -27.11
N ASP A 260 -23.01 8.67 -26.15
CA ASP A 260 -23.52 7.68 -25.22
C ASP A 260 -24.65 8.29 -24.36
N ALA A 261 -25.66 7.49 -24.00
CA ALA A 261 -26.76 7.95 -23.15
C ALA A 261 -26.28 8.38 -21.75
N THR A 262 -25.17 7.81 -21.29
CA THR A 262 -24.49 8.18 -20.04
C THR A 262 -22.98 8.27 -20.28
N PRO A 263 -22.25 9.22 -19.67
CA PRO A 263 -20.80 9.31 -19.85
C PRO A 263 -20.07 8.02 -19.45
N GLN A 264 -19.37 7.44 -20.42
CA GLN A 264 -18.60 6.20 -20.26
C GLN A 264 -17.09 6.47 -20.23
N PRO A 265 -16.32 5.74 -19.40
CA PRO A 265 -14.87 5.91 -19.35
C PRO A 265 -14.17 5.36 -20.61
N ILE A 266 -12.94 5.85 -20.86
CA ILE A 266 -11.98 5.14 -21.70
C ILE A 266 -11.41 3.98 -20.87
N MET A 267 -11.53 2.75 -21.38
CA MET A 267 -10.96 1.57 -20.75
C MET A 267 -9.58 1.28 -21.35
N LEU A 268 -8.57 1.14 -20.50
CA LEU A 268 -7.21 0.77 -20.89
C LEU A 268 -7.07 -0.75 -20.83
N ARG A 269 -6.70 -1.36 -21.96
CA ARG A 269 -6.40 -2.79 -22.06
C ARG A 269 -4.98 -3.07 -21.60
N PRO A 270 -4.67 -4.27 -21.08
CA PRO A 270 -3.29 -4.69 -20.87
C PRO A 270 -2.47 -4.51 -22.16
N GLY A 271 -1.30 -3.86 -22.06
CA GLY A 271 -0.45 -3.49 -23.18
C GLY A 271 -0.37 -1.98 -23.44
N ALA A 272 -0.01 -1.61 -24.67
CA ALA A 272 0.08 -0.22 -25.10
C ALA A 272 -1.29 0.32 -25.51
N ASN A 273 -1.64 1.50 -25.00
CA ASN A 273 -2.89 2.20 -25.29
C ASN A 273 -2.54 3.61 -25.79
N GLU A 274 -2.86 3.91 -27.04
CA GLU A 274 -2.60 5.22 -27.64
C GLU A 274 -3.74 6.18 -27.33
N ILE A 275 -3.42 7.22 -26.57
CA ILE A 275 -4.33 8.29 -26.21
C ILE A 275 -3.95 9.55 -26.97
N TRP A 276 -4.90 10.05 -27.74
CA TRP A 276 -4.76 11.26 -28.52
C TRP A 276 -5.44 12.43 -27.83
N PHE A 277 -4.71 13.54 -27.68
CA PHE A 277 -5.23 14.77 -27.09
C PHE A 277 -5.50 15.82 -28.18
N LEU A 278 -6.73 16.34 -28.21
CA LEU A 278 -7.14 17.33 -29.20
C LEU A 278 -8.07 18.39 -28.58
N PRO A 279 -7.72 19.68 -28.59
CA PRO A 279 -8.69 20.73 -28.32
C PRO A 279 -9.59 20.99 -29.54
N LEU A 280 -10.91 21.00 -29.32
CA LEU A 280 -11.90 21.27 -30.36
C LEU A 280 -12.51 22.66 -30.25
N ALA A 281 -12.84 23.25 -31.40
CA ALA A 281 -13.71 24.41 -31.48
C ALA A 281 -15.12 23.94 -31.89
N LEU A 282 -16.07 23.94 -30.94
CA LEU A 282 -17.47 23.59 -31.22
C LEU A 282 -18.29 24.83 -31.57
N TYR A 283 -19.11 24.73 -32.62
CA TYR A 283 -20.05 25.80 -32.98
C TYR A 283 -21.07 26.01 -31.83
N GLY A 284 -21.18 27.24 -31.35
CA GLY A 284 -22.04 27.61 -30.21
C GLY A 284 -21.30 27.80 -28.88
N GLU A 285 -20.04 27.38 -28.78
CA GLU A 285 -19.17 27.75 -27.65
C GLU A 285 -18.42 29.05 -27.98
N ARG A 286 -18.33 29.99 -27.04
CA ARG A 286 -17.69 31.32 -27.24
C ARG A 286 -16.15 31.24 -27.26
N ILE A 287 -15.58 30.49 -28.20
CA ILE A 287 -14.13 30.22 -28.23
C ILE A 287 -13.68 29.88 -29.66
N LEU A 288 -13.05 30.84 -30.34
CA LEU A 288 -12.47 30.63 -31.68
C LEU A 288 -10.95 30.77 -31.69
N ASP A 289 -10.33 31.07 -30.56
CA ASP A 289 -8.94 31.53 -30.55
C ASP A 289 -7.93 30.39 -30.75
N ARG A 290 -8.24 29.15 -30.31
CA ARG A 290 -7.34 27.98 -30.32
C ARG A 290 -8.11 26.66 -30.32
N GLY A 291 -8.44 26.12 -31.49
CA GLY A 291 -9.07 24.80 -31.62
C GLY A 291 -9.19 24.36 -33.07
N ALA A 292 -9.26 23.06 -33.31
CA ALA A 292 -9.55 22.54 -34.63
C ALA A 292 -11.05 22.66 -34.92
N LEU A 293 -11.41 23.24 -36.07
CA LEU A 293 -12.79 23.37 -36.55
C LEU A 293 -13.29 22.08 -37.25
N ALA A 294 -12.36 21.22 -37.67
CA ALA A 294 -12.61 19.88 -38.21
C ALA A 294 -11.69 18.87 -37.52
N LEU A 295 -12.15 17.62 -37.37
CA LEU A 295 -11.30 16.56 -36.82
C LEU A 295 -10.16 16.26 -37.80
N PRO A 296 -8.89 16.43 -37.39
CA PRO A 296 -7.77 16.13 -38.26
C PRO A 296 -7.59 14.62 -38.41
N GLY A 297 -6.95 14.19 -39.50
CA GLY A 297 -6.38 12.85 -39.60
C GLY A 297 -5.10 12.72 -38.75
N LEU A 298 -4.61 11.49 -38.55
CA LEU A 298 -3.36 11.25 -37.79
C LEU A 298 -2.11 11.69 -38.55
N GLU A 299 -2.23 11.79 -39.87
CA GLU A 299 -1.23 12.31 -40.78
C GLU A 299 -0.92 13.79 -40.54
N LEU A 300 -1.87 14.56 -39.98
CA LEU A 300 -1.68 15.98 -39.70
C LEU A 300 -0.77 16.18 -38.49
N ARG A 301 0.34 16.89 -38.68
CA ARG A 301 1.34 17.15 -37.63
C ARG A 301 1.50 18.64 -37.35
N HIS A 302 2.18 18.98 -36.26
CA HIS A 302 2.69 20.34 -36.08
C HIS A 302 3.86 20.57 -37.04
N GLY A 303 3.74 21.58 -37.88
CA GLY A 303 4.81 22.04 -38.76
C GLY A 303 5.85 22.79 -37.95
N VAL A 304 6.99 22.15 -37.69
CA VAL A 304 8.17 22.80 -37.12
C VAL A 304 9.19 22.99 -38.24
N PHE A 305 8.99 24.05 -39.03
CA PHE A 305 9.83 24.34 -40.18
C PHE A 305 11.26 24.70 -39.74
N GLY A 306 12.26 23.98 -40.25
CA GLY A 306 13.68 24.25 -40.00
C GLY A 306 14.28 23.63 -38.74
N SER A 307 13.57 22.74 -38.02
CA SER A 307 14.17 21.98 -36.93
C SER A 307 14.96 20.78 -37.47
N PRO A 308 16.23 20.56 -37.02
CA PRO A 308 17.01 19.38 -37.38
C PRO A 308 16.39 18.07 -36.87
N ASP A 309 15.50 18.13 -35.89
CA ASP A 309 14.82 16.98 -35.29
C ASP A 309 13.52 16.58 -36.01
N ALA A 310 13.10 17.33 -37.03
CA ALA A 310 11.89 17.06 -37.81
C ALA A 310 12.09 17.30 -39.33
N PRO A 311 13.03 16.61 -40.01
CA PRO A 311 13.16 16.70 -41.45
C PRO A 311 11.93 16.08 -42.14
N GLY A 312 11.14 16.88 -42.84
CA GLY A 312 10.13 16.37 -43.79
C GLY A 312 8.65 16.72 -43.52
N THR A 313 8.31 17.69 -42.67
CA THR A 313 6.91 18.19 -42.62
C THR A 313 6.65 19.08 -43.83
N ASN A 314 5.97 18.53 -44.86
CA ASN A 314 5.44 19.31 -45.97
C ASN A 314 4.32 20.23 -45.49
N PHE A 315 4.18 21.41 -46.10
CA PHE A 315 3.18 22.41 -45.72
C PHE A 315 1.75 21.85 -45.76
N ASP A 316 1.48 20.98 -46.73
CA ASP A 316 0.15 20.40 -46.99
C ASP A 316 -0.38 19.51 -45.85
N ASP A 317 0.50 18.93 -45.02
CA ASP A 317 0.14 18.01 -43.92
C ASP A 317 0.49 18.58 -42.53
N SER A 318 0.55 19.92 -42.43
CA SER A 318 1.02 20.58 -41.21
C SER A 318 0.14 21.73 -40.74
N LEU A 319 -0.11 21.80 -39.43
CA LEU A 319 -0.64 22.99 -38.77
C LEU A 319 0.49 23.81 -38.16
N PHE A 320 0.31 25.13 -38.07
CA PHE A 320 1.21 25.98 -37.30
C PHE A 320 1.39 25.43 -35.89
N GLU A 321 2.64 25.42 -35.41
CA GLU A 321 2.96 24.91 -34.08
C GLU A 321 2.09 25.59 -33.01
N GLN A 322 1.37 24.77 -32.24
CA GLN A 322 0.57 25.25 -31.12
C GLN A 322 1.23 24.89 -29.80
N GLN A 323 1.47 25.91 -28.97
CA GLN A 323 2.00 25.71 -27.62
C GLN A 323 0.98 24.97 -26.74
N PRO A 324 1.43 24.12 -25.79
CA PRO A 324 0.54 23.43 -24.86
C PRO A 324 -0.33 24.41 -24.04
N SER A 325 -1.64 24.36 -24.24
CA SER A 325 -2.60 25.21 -23.52
C SER A 325 -3.07 24.60 -22.19
N VAL A 326 -2.85 23.30 -21.99
CA VAL A 326 -3.12 22.55 -20.76
C VAL A 326 -1.92 21.70 -20.34
N SER A 327 -1.87 21.35 -19.06
CA SER A 327 -1.10 20.23 -18.54
C SER A 327 -2.06 19.07 -18.24
N LEU A 328 -1.73 17.88 -18.73
CA LEU A 328 -2.50 16.66 -18.60
C LEU A 328 -1.76 15.66 -17.70
N ASP A 329 -2.44 15.19 -16.65
CA ASP A 329 -1.99 14.10 -15.79
C ASP A 329 -2.94 12.92 -15.97
N LEU A 330 -2.49 11.91 -16.73
CA LEU A 330 -3.22 10.67 -16.99
C LEU A 330 -2.80 9.60 -15.98
N PHE A 331 -3.78 8.99 -15.32
CA PHE A 331 -3.52 7.94 -14.34
C PHE A 331 -4.62 6.87 -14.33
N TRP A 332 -4.26 5.69 -13.87
CA TRP A 332 -5.16 4.54 -13.77
C TRP A 332 -4.75 3.65 -12.60
N GLN A 333 -5.57 2.65 -12.27
CA GLN A 333 -5.28 1.68 -11.21
C GLN A 333 -5.08 0.30 -11.82
N GLU A 334 -3.87 -0.23 -11.74
CA GLU A 334 -3.55 -1.57 -12.24
C GLU A 334 -3.71 -2.61 -11.15
N ALA A 335 -4.41 -3.70 -11.44
CA ALA A 335 -4.32 -4.93 -10.65
C ALA A 335 -2.96 -5.60 -10.94
N MET A 336 -2.02 -5.47 -10.00
CA MET A 336 -0.65 -5.96 -10.17
C MET A 336 -0.62 -7.50 -10.25
N PRO A 337 -0.09 -8.10 -11.34
CA PRO A 337 0.07 -9.55 -11.42
C PRO A 337 1.06 -10.06 -10.37
N ALA A 338 0.89 -11.32 -9.93
CA ALA A 338 1.78 -11.98 -8.99
C ALA A 338 2.09 -11.13 -7.74
N ALA A 339 1.07 -10.51 -7.15
CA ALA A 339 1.23 -9.68 -5.97
C ALA A 339 0.07 -9.87 -5.00
N PHE A 340 0.35 -9.78 -3.71
CA PHE A 340 -0.66 -9.83 -2.65
C PHE A 340 -0.30 -8.87 -1.51
N ARG A 341 -1.31 -8.47 -0.76
CA ARG A 341 -1.16 -7.60 0.41
C ARG A 341 -1.99 -8.11 1.58
N PHE A 342 -1.36 -8.25 2.74
CA PHE A 342 -2.05 -8.37 4.01
C PHE A 342 -2.19 -6.97 4.63
N GLU A 343 -3.43 -6.51 4.72
CA GLU A 343 -3.81 -5.25 5.33
C GLU A 343 -4.19 -5.53 6.78
N VAL A 344 -3.36 -5.08 7.72
CA VAL A 344 -3.62 -5.19 9.16
C VAL A 344 -4.06 -3.81 9.65
N PRO A 345 -5.18 -3.69 10.38
CA PRO A 345 -5.59 -2.40 10.92
C PRO A 345 -4.58 -1.91 11.95
N GLY A 346 -4.07 -0.70 11.74
CA GLY A 346 -3.14 -0.03 12.63
C GLY A 346 -3.81 0.70 13.80
N GLY A 347 -5.11 0.47 14.03
CA GLY A 347 -5.92 1.18 15.02
C GLY A 347 -5.73 0.64 16.44
N THR A 348 -5.33 1.56 17.33
CA THR A 348 -5.25 1.50 18.80
C THR A 348 -4.50 0.33 19.40
N VAL A 349 -3.17 0.38 19.27
CA VAL A 349 -2.28 -0.33 20.17
C VAL A 349 -2.40 0.26 21.58
N ARG A 350 -3.32 -0.27 22.39
CA ARG A 350 -3.44 0.08 23.81
C ARG A 350 -2.27 -0.52 24.58
N HIS A 351 -1.14 0.18 24.63
CA HIS A 351 -0.07 -0.15 25.56
C HIS A 351 -0.39 0.42 26.93
N THR A 352 -0.23 -0.39 27.97
CA THR A 352 -0.45 0.04 29.36
C THR A 352 0.72 0.86 29.94
N VAL A 353 1.89 0.95 29.29
CA VAL A 353 3.14 1.41 29.96
C VAL A 353 4.13 2.24 29.10
N ALA A 354 4.02 2.35 27.76
CA ALA A 354 5.08 2.94 26.92
C ALA A 354 4.81 4.40 26.44
N GLU A 355 5.88 5.21 26.41
CA GLU A 355 5.87 6.58 25.85
C GLU A 355 5.49 6.59 24.35
N PRO A 356 4.85 7.65 23.83
CA PRO A 356 4.34 7.70 22.46
C PRO A 356 5.39 7.49 21.35
N ALA A 357 6.61 8.01 21.54
CA ALA A 357 7.70 7.90 20.56
C ALA A 357 8.15 6.44 20.35
N ASP A 358 8.13 5.63 21.41
CA ASP A 358 8.50 4.22 21.35
C ASP A 358 7.46 3.36 20.62
N ARG A 359 6.19 3.80 20.55
CA ARG A 359 5.09 3.05 19.93
C ARG A 359 5.22 3.00 18.41
N ALA A 360 5.55 4.13 17.79
CA ALA A 360 5.76 4.19 16.34
C ALA A 360 6.96 3.33 15.94
N ALA A 361 8.05 3.44 16.69
CA ALA A 361 9.25 2.62 16.50
C ALA A 361 8.95 1.12 16.65
N GLN A 362 8.24 0.69 17.70
CA GLN A 362 7.85 -0.71 17.90
C GLN A 362 6.93 -1.22 16.79
N ARG A 363 5.99 -0.39 16.33
CA ARG A 363 5.10 -0.74 15.21
C ARG A 363 5.89 -0.95 13.92
N ASP A 364 6.78 -0.04 13.58
CA ASP A 364 7.61 -0.14 12.37
C ASP A 364 8.55 -1.34 12.45
N ALA A 365 9.10 -1.59 13.63
CA ALA A 365 9.94 -2.75 13.91
C ALA A 365 9.16 -4.07 13.71
N LEU A 366 7.93 -4.17 14.24
CA LEU A 366 7.06 -5.32 14.02
C LEU A 366 6.68 -5.46 12.54
N LEU A 367 6.37 -4.36 11.85
CA LEU A 367 6.05 -4.38 10.42
C LEU A 367 7.22 -4.92 9.61
N SER A 368 8.46 -4.56 9.98
CA SER A 368 9.67 -5.12 9.39
C SER A 368 9.72 -6.62 9.56
N VAL A 369 9.53 -7.13 10.78
CA VAL A 369 9.58 -8.58 11.06
C VAL A 369 8.47 -9.35 10.33
N LEU A 370 7.26 -8.80 10.27
CA LEU A 370 6.15 -9.38 9.49
C LEU A 370 6.48 -9.38 7.99
N GLY A 371 7.04 -8.28 7.48
CA GLY A 371 7.48 -8.14 6.09
C GLY A 371 8.57 -9.16 5.73
N ASP A 372 9.59 -9.29 6.56
CA ASP A 372 10.69 -10.25 6.40
C ASP A 372 10.16 -11.69 6.42
N THR A 373 9.22 -12.00 7.32
CA THR A 373 8.61 -13.32 7.39
C THR A 373 7.80 -13.64 6.14
N VAL A 374 7.02 -12.67 5.61
CA VAL A 374 6.30 -12.86 4.34
C VAL A 374 7.27 -12.96 3.16
N ALA A 375 8.34 -12.18 3.14
CA ALA A 375 9.37 -12.26 2.11
C ALA A 375 10.05 -13.63 2.08
N LEU A 376 10.21 -14.26 3.24
CA LEU A 376 10.78 -15.60 3.39
C LEU A 376 9.83 -16.72 2.93
N LEU A 377 8.52 -16.51 3.07
CA LEU A 377 7.49 -17.52 2.78
C LEU A 377 6.86 -17.37 1.39
N ARG A 378 6.95 -16.20 0.75
CA ARG A 378 6.35 -15.98 -0.57
C ARG A 378 7.11 -16.73 -1.67
N ALA A 379 6.38 -17.13 -2.71
CA ALA A 379 7.00 -17.71 -3.91
C ALA A 379 7.94 -16.71 -4.61
N ALA A 380 8.98 -17.23 -5.25
CA ALA A 380 9.90 -16.41 -6.05
C ALA A 380 9.15 -15.65 -7.15
N GLY A 381 9.47 -14.37 -7.32
CA GLY A 381 8.81 -13.49 -8.30
C GLY A 381 7.44 -12.94 -7.89
N VAL A 382 6.90 -13.34 -6.72
CA VAL A 382 5.64 -12.81 -6.19
C VAL A 382 5.91 -11.64 -5.23
N ASP A 383 5.27 -10.48 -5.44
CA ASP A 383 5.35 -9.34 -4.52
C ASP A 383 4.32 -9.48 -3.38
N GLY A 384 4.75 -10.10 -2.29
CA GLY A 384 4.00 -10.17 -1.02
C GLY A 384 4.38 -9.05 -0.06
N ARG A 385 3.39 -8.35 0.51
CA ARG A 385 3.61 -7.30 1.51
C ARG A 385 2.62 -7.36 2.66
N VAL A 386 3.06 -6.90 3.83
CA VAL A 386 2.19 -6.57 4.97
C VAL A 386 2.15 -5.05 5.10
N VAL A 387 0.97 -4.48 5.32
CA VAL A 387 0.79 -3.04 5.49
C VAL A 387 -0.12 -2.79 6.68
N PHE A 388 0.29 -1.90 7.57
CA PHE A 388 -0.60 -1.37 8.59
C PHE A 388 -1.46 -0.25 8.01
N VAL A 389 -2.75 -0.50 7.87
CA VAL A 389 -3.72 0.49 7.38
C VAL A 389 -4.09 1.42 8.53
N PRO A 390 -3.89 2.74 8.40
CA PRO A 390 -4.30 3.68 9.44
C PRO A 390 -5.80 3.58 9.67
N LEU A 391 -6.24 3.71 10.92
CA LEU A 391 -7.67 3.84 11.22
C LEU A 391 -8.14 5.17 10.63
N GLN A 392 -8.93 5.11 9.56
CA GLN A 392 -9.56 6.31 9.03
C GLN A 392 -10.83 6.58 9.85
N GLU A 393 -10.70 7.38 10.90
CA GLU A 393 -11.86 8.02 11.50
C GLU A 393 -12.29 9.18 10.61
N THR A 394 -13.25 8.93 9.72
CA THR A 394 -13.88 10.01 8.97
C THR A 394 -14.83 10.76 9.89
N GLN A 395 -14.33 11.74 10.64
CA GLN A 395 -15.19 12.75 11.23
C GLN A 395 -15.70 13.63 10.09
N ARG A 396 -17.01 13.62 9.84
CA ARG A 396 -17.62 14.50 8.84
C ARG A 396 -17.62 15.94 9.35
N GLN A 397 -16.49 16.64 9.26
CA GLN A 397 -16.48 18.08 9.39
C GLN A 397 -17.07 18.70 8.11
N ARG A 398 -18.09 19.53 8.27
CA ARG A 398 -18.75 20.32 7.21
C ARG A 398 -18.20 21.75 7.18
N ASP A 399 -16.95 21.96 7.53
CA ASP A 399 -16.38 23.31 7.55
C ASP A 399 -15.79 23.66 6.18
N ARG A 400 -16.47 24.61 5.51
CA ARG A 400 -15.94 25.29 4.32
C ARG A 400 -14.89 26.29 4.77
N GLY A 401 -13.62 25.90 4.74
CA GLY A 401 -12.51 26.84 4.79
C GLY A 401 -12.52 27.75 3.57
N ARG A 402 -13.06 28.96 3.72
CA ARG A 402 -12.95 30.02 2.71
C ARG A 402 -11.56 30.64 2.89
N ALA A 403 -10.61 30.28 2.05
CA ALA A 403 -9.32 30.98 1.99
C ALA A 403 -9.60 32.44 1.59
N VAL A 404 -9.65 33.33 2.57
CA VAL A 404 -9.69 34.77 2.34
C VAL A 404 -8.23 35.21 2.26
N ASN A 405 -7.86 35.70 1.07
CA ASN A 405 -6.72 36.57 0.74
C ASN A 405 -5.51 35.91 0.02
N PRO A 406 -5.25 36.26 -1.27
CA PRO A 406 -4.16 35.72 -2.08
C PRO A 406 -2.79 36.43 -1.90
N TYR A 407 -2.61 37.26 -0.87
CA TYR A 407 -1.40 38.10 -0.69
C TYR A 407 -0.56 37.79 0.55
N LEU A 408 -0.78 36.67 1.23
CA LEU A 408 0.16 36.22 2.24
C LEU A 408 1.29 35.43 1.55
N PRO A 409 2.57 35.85 1.65
CA PRO A 409 3.67 34.99 1.28
C PRO A 409 3.57 33.69 2.09
N PRO A 410 4.09 32.55 1.57
CA PRO A 410 4.04 31.30 2.30
C PRO A 410 4.79 31.48 3.62
N ASP A 411 4.03 31.57 4.71
CA ASP A 411 4.57 31.45 6.06
C ASP A 411 5.19 30.06 6.16
N SER A 412 6.51 29.98 6.02
CA SER A 412 7.28 28.82 6.45
C SER A 412 7.29 28.81 7.98
N GLN A 413 6.13 28.53 8.58
CA GLN A 413 6.06 28.16 9.98
C GLN A 413 6.27 26.64 10.10
N PRO A 414 7.08 26.18 11.07
CA PRO A 414 7.33 24.77 11.33
C PRO A 414 6.08 24.14 11.96
N SER A 415 5.06 23.88 11.14
CA SER A 415 3.80 23.27 11.54
C SER A 415 3.81 21.74 11.39
N GLU A 416 4.82 21.16 10.70
CA GLU A 416 5.03 19.71 10.65
C GLU A 416 5.32 19.11 12.04
N THR A 417 5.98 19.85 12.94
CA THR A 417 6.29 19.35 14.29
C THR A 417 5.11 19.47 15.27
N ARG A 418 4.13 20.36 15.02
CA ARG A 418 2.94 20.49 15.88
C ARG A 418 1.78 19.58 15.46
N LEU A 419 1.67 19.23 14.18
CA LEU A 419 0.67 18.26 13.71
C LEU A 419 0.95 16.83 14.20
N ALA A 420 2.23 16.46 14.40
CA ALA A 420 2.61 15.20 15.05
C ALA A 420 2.10 15.10 16.50
N GLY A 421 2.08 16.22 17.23
CA GLY A 421 1.54 16.31 18.59
C GLY A 421 0.00 16.32 18.65
N VAL A 422 -0.67 16.86 17.63
CA VAL A 422 -2.14 16.90 17.55
C VAL A 422 -2.72 15.54 17.17
N THR A 423 -2.06 14.76 16.30
CA THR A 423 -2.46 13.36 16.06
C THR A 423 -2.34 12.48 17.31
N ALA A 424 -1.41 12.78 18.22
CA ALA A 424 -1.29 12.07 19.49
C ALA A 424 -2.39 12.46 20.50
N LEU A 425 -2.95 13.67 20.41
CA LEU A 425 -3.99 14.18 21.33
C LEU A 425 -5.40 13.67 20.98
N PHE A 426 -5.65 13.34 19.71
CA PHE A 426 -6.93 12.75 19.30
C PHE A 426 -7.04 11.24 19.58
N ASP A 427 -5.94 10.58 19.94
CA ASP A 427 -5.96 9.20 20.45
C ASP A 427 -6.47 9.11 21.91
N GLU A 428 -6.51 10.21 22.69
CA GLU A 428 -6.85 10.19 24.12
C GLU A 428 -8.29 10.62 24.46
N THR A 429 -9.02 11.32 23.58
CA THR A 429 -10.31 11.94 23.96
C THR A 429 -11.55 11.08 23.74
N ALA A 430 -11.42 9.86 23.20
CA ALA A 430 -12.58 9.01 22.88
C ALA A 430 -13.07 8.10 24.02
N THR A 431 -12.49 8.15 25.22
CA THR A 431 -12.86 7.21 26.31
C THR A 431 -13.22 7.78 27.67
N GLU A 432 -13.15 9.10 27.89
CA GLU A 432 -13.73 9.71 29.07
C GLU A 432 -15.03 10.44 28.70
N GLY A 433 -16.12 9.99 29.30
CA GLY A 433 -17.48 10.44 28.98
C GLY A 433 -17.65 11.94 29.13
N ALA A 434 -18.00 12.61 28.03
CA ALA A 434 -18.57 13.93 28.08
C ALA A 434 -20.03 13.84 28.56
N ARG A 435 -20.20 13.71 29.88
CA ARG A 435 -21.27 14.45 30.56
C ARG A 435 -20.81 15.91 30.57
N PHE A 436 -21.42 16.73 29.74
CA PHE A 436 -21.50 18.16 30.01
C PHE A 436 -22.98 18.57 29.93
N ALA A 437 -23.40 19.22 31.01
CA ALA A 437 -24.71 19.82 31.21
C ALA A 437 -24.92 21.04 30.31
#